data_AF-A0ABD4L8E0-F1
#
_entry.id   AF-A0ABD4L8E0-F1
#
_cell.length_a   1.000
_cell.length_b   1.000
_cell.length_c   1.000
_cell.angle_alpha   90.00
_cell.angle_beta   90.00
_cell.angle_gamma   90.00
#
_symmetry.space_group_name_H-M   'P 1'
#
loop_
_entity.id
_entity.type
_entity.pdbx_description
1 polymer ?
#
loop_
_entity_poly.entity_id
_entity_poly.type
_entity_poly.pdbx_seq_one_letter_code
_entity_poly.pdbx_strand_id
1 'polypeptide(L)'
;ENPPLLVYDTSGPYTDPQAQIDLRKGLPELRRAWIEERGDTEFLDGPTSEYGKRRANDPTLAQLRFDLTRTPRRAKPGKNVTQLHYARQGIITPEMEFIAIRENQRRQALGTAEV
;
A
#
# COMPACT_ATOMS: atom_id res chain seq x y z
N GLU A 1 -14.18 31.40 17.86
CA GLU A 1 -14.10 30.36 16.83
C GLU A 1 -13.08 29.32 17.26
N ASN A 2 -13.31 28.05 16.95
CA ASN A 2 -12.38 26.97 17.34
C ASN A 2 -11.40 26.68 16.21
N PRO A 3 -10.14 26.32 16.52
CA PRO A 3 -9.17 25.92 15.52
C PRO A 3 -9.59 24.61 14.83
N PRO A 4 -9.13 24.38 13.58
CA PRO A 4 -9.41 23.13 12.87
C PRO A 4 -8.80 21.93 13.61
N LEU A 5 -9.59 20.87 13.74
CA LEU A 5 -9.16 19.60 14.32
C LEU A 5 -8.71 18.65 13.22
N LEU A 6 -7.47 18.15 13.31
CA LEU A 6 -7.02 17.09 12.42
C LEU A 6 -7.62 15.76 12.89
N VAL A 7 -8.26 15.04 11.97
CA VAL A 7 -8.84 13.72 12.23
C VAL A 7 -8.14 12.69 11.36
N TYR A 8 -7.93 11.51 11.91
CA TYR A 8 -7.43 10.38 11.16
C TYR A 8 -8.39 10.00 10.02
N ASP A 9 -7.90 10.02 8.78
CA ASP A 9 -8.69 9.71 7.61
C ASP A 9 -8.20 8.43 6.92
N THR A 10 -9.09 7.44 6.84
CA THR A 10 -8.86 6.15 6.15
C THR A 10 -9.58 6.05 4.80
N SER A 11 -10.29 7.09 4.38
CA SER A 11 -11.03 7.10 3.12
C SER A 11 -10.13 7.06 1.88
N GLY A 12 -8.89 7.53 1.99
CA GLY A 12 -7.91 7.50 0.91
C GLY A 12 -8.29 8.43 -0.25
N PRO A 13 -7.91 8.12 -1.50
CA PRO A 13 -8.17 9.01 -2.65
C PRO A 13 -9.65 9.29 -2.92
N TYR A 14 -10.60 8.59 -2.30
CA TYR A 14 -12.03 8.75 -2.56
C TYR A 14 -12.62 10.07 -2.01
N THR A 15 -11.95 10.72 -1.06
CA THR A 15 -12.37 12.03 -0.51
C THR A 15 -11.50 13.18 -1.01
N ASP A 16 -10.49 12.89 -1.84
CA ASP A 16 -9.66 13.92 -2.47
C ASP A 16 -10.39 14.45 -3.72
N PRO A 17 -10.81 15.72 -3.75
CA PRO A 17 -11.53 16.30 -4.88
C PRO A 17 -10.67 16.37 -6.17
N GLN A 18 -9.35 16.22 -6.05
CA GLN A 18 -8.43 16.21 -7.19
C GLN A 18 -8.17 14.79 -7.72
N ALA A 19 -8.61 13.74 -7.02
CA ALA A 19 -8.38 12.37 -7.43
C ALA A 19 -9.33 11.95 -8.57
N GLN A 20 -8.75 11.46 -9.66
CA GLN A 20 -9.51 10.83 -10.74
C GLN A 20 -9.62 9.33 -10.49
N ILE A 21 -10.78 8.90 -10.00
CA ILE A 21 -11.02 7.50 -9.64
C ILE A 21 -11.66 6.74 -10.81
N ASP A 22 -10.95 5.72 -11.29
CA ASP A 22 -11.47 4.74 -12.23
C ASP A 22 -11.35 3.34 -11.62
N LEU A 23 -12.51 2.75 -11.28
CA LEU A 23 -12.58 1.43 -10.64
C LEU A 23 -11.94 0.33 -11.49
N ARG A 24 -11.96 0.45 -12.83
CA ARG A 24 -11.38 -0.56 -13.73
C ARG A 24 -9.85 -0.49 -13.76
N LYS A 25 -9.30 0.70 -13.54
CA LYS A 25 -7.85 0.95 -13.48
C LYS A 25 -7.25 0.79 -12.08
N GLY A 26 -8.10 0.76 -11.05
CA GLY A 26 -7.67 0.66 -9.66
C GLY A 26 -6.95 1.92 -9.15
N LEU A 27 -6.54 1.89 -7.88
CA LEU A 27 -5.85 3.02 -7.24
C LEU A 27 -4.36 3.07 -7.62
N PRO A 28 -3.72 4.26 -7.62
CA PRO A 28 -2.28 4.41 -7.84
C PRO A 28 -1.41 3.56 -6.90
N GLU A 29 -0.26 3.08 -7.40
CA GLU A 29 0.68 2.25 -6.63
C GLU A 29 1.69 3.08 -5.85
N LEU A 30 1.20 3.88 -4.89
CA LEU A 30 2.04 4.81 -4.12
C LEU A 30 3.26 4.15 -3.45
N ARG A 31 3.14 2.86 -3.10
CA ARG A 31 4.18 2.10 -2.41
C ARG A 31 5.14 1.34 -3.34
N ARG A 32 4.96 1.41 -4.66
CA ARG A 32 5.75 0.62 -5.62
C ARG A 32 7.24 0.91 -5.49
N ALA A 33 7.62 2.20 -5.50
CA ALA A 33 9.01 2.61 -5.38
C ALA A 33 9.66 2.10 -4.09
N TRP A 34 8.98 2.22 -2.95
CA TRP A 34 9.45 1.73 -1.64
C TRP A 34 9.70 0.21 -1.62
N ILE A 35 8.91 -0.55 -2.38
CA ILE A 35 9.10 -2.00 -2.49
C ILE A 35 10.25 -2.33 -3.45
N GLU A 36 10.40 -1.57 -4.53
CA GLU A 36 11.46 -1.78 -5.54
C GLU A 36 12.85 -1.45 -5.02
N GLU A 37 13.00 -0.34 -4.30
CA GLU A 37 14.29 0.14 -3.80
C GLU A 37 14.99 -0.85 -2.85
N ARG A 38 14.23 -1.70 -2.14
CA ARG A 38 14.79 -2.72 -1.23
C ARG A 38 15.49 -3.86 -1.97
N GLY A 39 15.15 -4.09 -3.24
CA GLY A 39 15.81 -5.09 -4.07
C GLY A 39 15.66 -6.55 -3.60
N ASP A 40 14.71 -6.85 -2.74
CA ASP A 40 14.49 -8.17 -2.11
C ASP A 40 13.28 -8.94 -2.67
N THR A 41 12.53 -8.33 -3.59
CA THR A 41 11.43 -8.97 -4.31
C THR A 41 11.76 -9.20 -5.78
N GLU A 42 11.07 -10.18 -6.37
CA GLU A 42 11.06 -10.46 -7.81
C GLU A 42 9.62 -10.58 -8.31
N PHE A 43 9.41 -10.26 -9.59
CA PHE A 43 8.13 -10.50 -10.26
C PHE A 43 7.98 -11.98 -10.62
N LEU A 44 6.74 -12.44 -10.63
CA LEU A 44 6.35 -13.75 -11.13
C LEU A 44 5.70 -13.60 -12.51
N ASP A 45 5.75 -14.63 -13.36
CA ASP A 45 5.08 -14.57 -14.67
C ASP A 45 3.54 -14.52 -14.57
N GLY A 46 3.00 -14.80 -13.38
CA GLY A 46 1.57 -14.75 -13.10
C GLY A 46 1.22 -15.39 -11.76
N PRO A 47 -0.08 -15.63 -11.50
CA PRO A 47 -0.53 -16.34 -10.31
C PRO A 47 0.04 -17.75 -10.25
N THR A 48 0.64 -18.11 -9.11
CA THR A 48 1.25 -19.44 -8.91
C THR A 48 0.29 -20.43 -8.25
N SER A 49 -0.69 -19.97 -7.48
CA SER A 49 -1.68 -20.84 -6.83
C SER A 49 -2.64 -21.46 -7.83
N GLU A 50 -3.09 -22.69 -7.55
CA GLU A 50 -4.09 -23.38 -8.36
C GLU A 50 -5.38 -22.55 -8.49
N TYR A 51 -5.83 -21.96 -7.38
CA TYR A 51 -6.99 -21.06 -7.36
C TYR A 51 -6.79 -19.86 -8.29
N GLY A 52 -5.63 -19.19 -8.22
CA GLY A 52 -5.32 -18.02 -9.04
C GLY A 52 -5.29 -18.37 -10.53
N LYS A 53 -4.66 -19.48 -10.91
CA LYS A 53 -4.61 -19.98 -12.30
C LYS A 53 -6.01 -20.31 -12.83
N ARG A 54 -6.83 -21.02 -12.05
CA ARG A 54 -8.20 -21.37 -12.44
C ARG A 54 -9.05 -20.13 -12.71
N ARG A 55 -9.03 -19.14 -11.80
CA ARG A 55 -9.79 -17.89 -11.97
C ARG A 55 -9.27 -17.06 -13.15
N ALA A 56 -7.95 -17.03 -13.37
CA ALA A 56 -7.34 -16.33 -14.49
C ALA A 56 -7.68 -16.96 -15.86
N ASN A 57 -8.10 -18.23 -15.91
CA ASN A 57 -8.47 -18.93 -17.14
C ASN A 57 -9.98 -19.14 -17.29
N ASP A 58 -10.78 -18.69 -16.32
CA ASP A 58 -12.24 -18.84 -16.34
C ASP A 58 -12.88 -17.80 -17.28
N PRO A 59 -13.56 -18.22 -18.36
CA PRO A 59 -14.20 -17.31 -19.32
C PRO A 59 -15.46 -16.66 -18.74
N THR A 60 -16.12 -17.26 -17.75
CA THR A 60 -17.33 -16.70 -17.13
C THR A 60 -17.03 -15.41 -16.37
N LEU A 61 -15.77 -15.22 -15.98
CA LEU A 61 -15.29 -14.04 -15.25
C LEU A 61 -14.79 -12.95 -16.17
N ALA A 62 -14.76 -13.15 -17.50
CA ALA A 62 -14.16 -12.19 -18.43
C ALA A 62 -14.75 -10.78 -18.29
N GLN A 63 -16.06 -10.66 -18.08
CA GLN A 63 -16.76 -9.37 -17.91
C GLN A 63 -16.46 -8.68 -16.56
N LEU A 64 -15.95 -9.42 -15.58
CA LEU A 64 -15.61 -8.93 -14.24
C LEU A 64 -14.11 -8.63 -14.10
N ARG A 65 -13.31 -8.81 -15.15
CA ARG A 65 -11.88 -8.55 -15.10
C ARG A 65 -11.62 -7.05 -15.08
N PHE A 66 -10.74 -6.62 -14.18
CA PHE A 66 -10.19 -5.27 -14.19
C PHE A 66 -9.23 -5.13 -15.38
N ASP A 67 -9.17 -3.93 -15.96
CA ASP A 67 -8.18 -3.59 -16.99
C ASP A 67 -6.77 -3.58 -16.38
N LEU A 68 -6.69 -3.25 -15.08
CA LEU A 68 -5.47 -3.29 -14.30
C LEU A 68 -4.97 -4.73 -14.11
N THR A 69 -3.92 -5.07 -14.84
CA THR A 69 -3.19 -6.34 -14.71
C THR A 69 -1.86 -6.12 -13.99
N ARG A 70 -1.86 -6.32 -12.66
CA ARG A 70 -0.63 -6.26 -11.86
C ARG A 70 0.02 -7.63 -11.75
N THR A 71 1.29 -7.67 -12.11
CA THR A 71 2.11 -8.87 -11.97
C THR A 71 2.41 -9.15 -10.50
N PRO A 72 2.11 -10.36 -9.98
CA PRO A 72 2.43 -10.72 -8.61
C PRO A 72 3.93 -10.64 -8.34
N ARG A 73 4.28 -10.32 -7.10
CA ARG A 73 5.66 -10.34 -6.60
C ARG A 73 5.82 -11.34 -5.47
N ARG A 74 7.04 -11.85 -5.31
CA ARG A 74 7.45 -12.64 -4.14
C ARG A 74 8.82 -12.20 -3.64
N ALA A 75 9.18 -12.62 -2.43
CA ALA A 75 10.54 -12.53 -1.94
C ALA A 75 11.49 -13.33 -2.85
N LYS A 76 12.68 -12.79 -3.10
CA LYS A 76 13.77 -13.54 -3.72
C LYS A 76 14.18 -14.73 -2.83
N PRO A 77 14.76 -15.80 -3.40
CA PRO A 77 15.29 -16.91 -2.61
C PRO A 77 16.20 -16.43 -1.47
N GLY A 78 15.95 -16.93 -0.25
CA GLY A 78 16.73 -16.57 0.94
C GLY A 78 16.46 -15.18 1.51
N LYS A 79 15.49 -14.42 0.98
CA LYS A 79 15.06 -13.14 1.54
C LYS A 79 13.76 -13.26 2.32
N ASN A 80 13.57 -12.40 3.31
CA ASN A 80 12.32 -12.23 4.04
C ASN A 80 11.87 -10.77 3.89
N VAL A 81 10.60 -10.58 3.54
CA VAL A 81 10.07 -9.26 3.15
C VAL A 81 9.12 -8.66 4.19
N THR A 82 9.00 -9.30 5.36
CA THR A 82 8.05 -8.88 6.40
C THR A 82 8.58 -7.68 7.18
N GLN A 83 7.69 -6.79 7.60
CA GLN A 83 8.06 -5.64 8.43
C GLN A 83 8.74 -6.06 9.75
N LEU A 84 8.32 -7.20 10.32
CA LEU A 84 8.97 -7.78 11.51
C LEU A 84 10.43 -8.17 11.25
N HIS A 85 10.74 -8.69 10.06
CA HIS A 85 12.12 -9.03 9.69
C HIS A 85 13.00 -7.78 9.66
N TYR A 86 12.56 -6.71 9.01
CA TYR A 86 13.28 -5.44 8.95
C TYR A 86 13.44 -4.82 10.34
N ALA A 87 12.38 -4.80 11.15
CA ALA A 87 12.43 -4.26 12.52
C ALA A 87 13.46 -5.00 13.39
N ARG A 88 13.52 -6.34 13.30
CA ARG A 88 14.51 -7.15 14.03
C ARG A 88 15.96 -6.92 13.58
N GLN A 89 16.15 -6.42 12.36
CA GLN A 89 17.45 -6.01 11.84
C GLN A 89 17.79 -4.54 12.16
N GLY A 90 16.90 -3.81 12.85
CA GLY A 90 17.07 -2.39 13.12
C GLY A 90 16.84 -1.50 11.89
N ILE A 91 16.20 -2.01 10.84
CA ILE A 91 15.90 -1.27 9.61
C ILE A 91 14.53 -0.59 9.77
N ILE A 92 14.51 0.74 9.61
CA ILE A 92 13.27 1.53 9.53
C ILE A 92 12.87 1.60 8.06
N THR A 93 11.70 1.08 7.71
CA THR A 93 11.16 1.16 6.35
C THR A 93 10.35 2.44 6.13
N PRO A 94 10.14 2.87 4.88
CA PRO A 94 9.24 3.98 4.57
C PRO A 94 7.82 3.76 5.12
N GLU A 95 7.36 2.50 5.18
CA GLU A 95 6.06 2.19 5.79
C GLU A 95 6.04 2.46 7.31
N MET A 96 7.14 2.20 8.03
CA MET A 96 7.24 2.51 9.46
C MET A 96 7.22 4.03 9.70
N GLU A 97 7.96 4.80 8.91
CA GLU A 97 7.96 6.26 8.97
C GLU A 97 6.57 6.84 8.64
N PHE A 98 5.95 6.36 7.56
CA PHE A 98 4.62 6.79 7.15
C PHE A 98 3.59 6.63 8.28
N ILE A 99 3.61 5.47 8.95
CA ILE A 99 2.71 5.20 10.09
C ILE A 99 3.06 6.12 11.26
N ALA A 100 4.34 6.30 11.61
CA ALA A 100 4.75 7.18 12.70
C ALA A 100 4.26 8.63 12.51
N ILE A 101 4.34 9.17 11.29
CA ILE A 101 3.80 10.49 10.95
C ILE A 101 2.28 10.50 11.10
N ARG A 102 1.59 9.48 10.59
CA ARG A 102 0.13 9.38 10.59
C ARG A 102 -0.44 9.30 12.01
N GLU A 103 0.18 8.50 12.89
CA GLU A 103 -0.22 8.34 14.29
C GLU A 103 0.07 9.59 15.15
N ASN A 104 1.00 10.44 14.71
CA ASN A 104 1.28 11.70 15.37
C ASN A 104 0.19 12.76 15.15
N GLN A 105 -0.66 12.63 14.13
CA GLN A 105 -1.77 13.56 13.82
C GLN A 105 -1.37 15.05 13.93
N ARG A 106 -0.13 15.38 13.53
CA ARG A 106 0.46 16.74 13.63
C ARG A 106 0.30 17.41 15.01
N ARG A 107 0.26 16.65 16.11
CA ARG A 107 0.10 17.17 17.49
C ARG A 107 1.05 18.33 17.82
N GLN A 108 2.30 18.28 17.38
CA GLN A 108 3.27 19.36 17.64
C GLN A 108 2.92 20.67 16.93
N ALA A 109 2.32 20.63 15.74
CA ALA A 109 1.91 21.81 14.99
C ALA A 109 0.64 22.47 15.57
N LEU A 110 -0.13 21.74 16.38
CA LEU A 110 -1.31 22.24 17.08
C LEU A 110 -0.97 22.99 18.37
N GLY A 111 0.31 23.03 18.76
CA GLY A 111 0.77 23.64 20.01
C GLY A 111 0.35 22.81 21.21
N THR A 112 1.29 22.47 22.09
CA THR A 112 0.93 21.97 23.42
C THR A 112 0.32 23.13 24.20
N ALA A 113 -1.00 23.30 24.11
CA ALA A 113 -1.73 23.71 25.30
C ALA A 113 -1.55 22.55 26.29
N GLU A 114 -0.73 22.78 27.30
CA GLU A 114 -0.54 21.89 28.45
C GLU A 114 -1.90 21.34 28.88
N VAL A 115 -1.98 20.02 29.04
CA VAL A 115 -3.02 19.38 29.86
C VAL A 115 -2.50 19.35 31.28
#